data_AF-A0A8C2DI58-F1
#
_entry.id   AF-A0A8C2DI58-F1
#
_cell.length_a   1.000
_cell.length_b   1.000
_cell.length_c   1.000
_cell.angle_alpha   90.00
_cell.angle_beta   90.00
_cell.angle_gamma   90.00
#
_symmetry.space_group_name_H-M   'P 1'
#
loop_
_entity.id
_entity.type
_entity.pdbx_description
1 polymer ?
#
loop_
_entity_poly.entity_id
_entity_poly.type
_entity_poly.pdbx_seq_one_letter_code
_entity_poly.pdbx_strand_id
1 'polypeptide(L)'
;MMADSASESDTDGATPQCSSSSSSSILISSFRLEELTNRLASLQQENKVLKIELETFKLKCKALQEENRDLRKASVTIQARAEQEEEFISNTLFKKIQALQKEKETLAVNYEKEEEFLTNELSRKLMQLQHEKAELEQHLEQEQEFQVNKLMKKIKKLENDTISKQLTLEQLSREKIDLENTLEQEQEALVNRLWKRMDKLEAEKRILQEKLDQPVSAPPSPRDISMEIDSPENMMRHIRFLKSEVERLKKNLRTADIQHTEKRAQYIEEERHMREENIRLQRKLQREVEHREALCRQLSESESSLEMDDERYPHGSQPHSLSPPPTPHWLSYASHTVGFTPPSTLTRAGMSYYNTPGLHVHVGASHSIARPSPRRSNSPDKFKRPTPPPSPNTQPGVHPPPPPPPSVHPTSSQATPLQPQQSLQP
;
A
#
# COMPACT_ATOMS: atom_id res chain seq x y z
N MET A 1 40.16 -4.26 -71.12
CA MET A 1 39.76 -4.48 -72.53
C MET A 1 39.68 -3.13 -73.22
N MET A 2 39.88 -3.10 -74.55
CA MET A 2 40.08 -1.94 -75.45
C MET A 2 41.56 -1.56 -75.62
N ALA A 3 42.13 -1.38 -76.81
CA ALA A 3 41.90 -1.92 -78.15
C ALA A 3 43.19 -1.51 -78.90
N ASP A 4 43.91 -2.49 -79.41
CA ASP A 4 45.13 -2.33 -80.19
C ASP A 4 44.80 -1.74 -81.57
N SER A 5 45.66 -0.88 -82.11
CA SER A 5 45.56 -0.46 -83.52
C SER A 5 46.96 -0.19 -84.06
N ALA A 6 47.59 -1.28 -84.46
CA ALA A 6 48.66 -1.30 -85.44
C ALA A 6 48.06 -1.01 -86.83
N SER A 7 48.70 -0.13 -87.60
CA SER A 7 48.44 0.03 -89.03
C SER A 7 49.78 0.15 -89.73
N GLU A 8 50.27 -1.01 -90.17
CA GLU A 8 51.38 -1.18 -91.11
C GLU A 8 50.76 -1.27 -92.50
N SER A 9 51.27 -0.53 -93.48
CA SER A 9 51.05 -0.80 -94.90
C SER A 9 52.14 -0.12 -95.73
N ASP A 10 53.10 -0.96 -96.11
CA ASP A 10 54.03 -0.76 -97.20
C ASP A 10 53.29 -0.56 -98.52
N THR A 11 53.76 0.40 -99.32
CA THR A 11 53.53 0.39 -100.77
C THR A 11 54.84 0.69 -101.47
N ASP A 12 55.43 -0.40 -101.93
CA ASP A 12 56.49 -0.52 -102.90
C ASP A 12 56.05 0.00 -104.28
N GLY A 13 57.03 0.47 -105.06
CA GLY A 13 56.95 0.41 -106.52
C GLY A 13 56.60 1.70 -107.25
N ALA A 14 57.62 2.38 -107.77
CA ALA A 14 57.78 2.60 -109.21
C ALA A 14 59.02 3.45 -109.49
N THR A 15 60.12 2.78 -109.82
CA THR A 15 61.14 3.34 -110.72
C THR A 15 60.53 3.56 -112.11
N PRO A 16 60.91 4.65 -112.79
CA PRO A 16 61.24 4.52 -114.20
C PRO A 16 62.68 5.00 -114.45
N GLN A 17 63.42 4.13 -115.11
CA GLN A 17 64.66 4.44 -115.79
C GLN A 17 64.41 5.22 -117.09
N CYS A 18 65.50 5.86 -117.52
CA CYS A 18 65.87 6.18 -118.90
C CYS A 18 65.44 7.55 -119.43
N SER A 19 66.40 8.45 -119.62
CA SER A 19 67.09 8.52 -120.91
C SER A 19 68.21 9.56 -120.89
N SER A 20 69.41 9.09 -121.20
CA SER A 20 70.56 9.87 -121.58
C SER A 20 70.30 10.58 -122.91
N SER A 21 70.39 11.91 -122.94
CA SER A 21 70.70 12.63 -124.18
C SER A 21 71.22 14.04 -123.92
N SER A 22 72.41 14.28 -124.47
CA SER A 22 72.83 15.58 -125.01
C SER A 22 73.23 16.66 -124.00
N SER A 23 74.52 16.66 -123.71
CA SER A 23 75.32 17.84 -123.39
C SER A 23 75.01 18.98 -124.39
N SER A 24 74.04 19.81 -124.04
CA SER A 24 73.83 21.13 -124.65
C SER A 24 74.25 22.14 -123.60
N SER A 25 75.47 22.66 -123.72
CA SER A 25 75.95 23.83 -123.01
C SER A 25 75.12 25.04 -123.45
N ILE A 26 73.91 25.16 -122.88
CA ILE A 26 73.12 26.39 -122.93
C ILE A 26 73.92 27.40 -122.11
N LEU A 27 74.47 28.41 -122.79
CA LEU A 27 75.07 29.57 -122.14
C LEU A 27 73.94 30.33 -121.43
N ILE A 28 73.69 29.95 -120.17
CA ILE A 28 72.78 30.65 -119.27
C ILE A 28 73.39 32.05 -119.05
N SER A 29 72.65 33.11 -119.37
CA SER A 29 73.15 34.48 -119.15
C SER A 29 73.43 34.70 -117.67
N SER A 30 74.52 35.42 -117.35
CA SER A 30 75.01 35.63 -115.97
C SER A 30 73.91 36.07 -115.00
N PHE A 31 72.98 36.90 -115.47
CA PHE A 31 71.83 37.38 -114.71
C PHE A 31 70.84 36.26 -114.34
N ARG A 32 70.55 35.35 -115.28
CA ARG A 32 69.62 34.22 -115.07
C ARG A 32 70.24 33.13 -114.19
N LEU A 33 71.57 32.99 -114.23
CA LEU A 33 72.32 32.11 -113.33
C LEU A 33 72.29 32.63 -111.89
N GLU A 34 72.45 33.94 -111.70
CA GLU A 34 72.42 34.59 -110.38
C GLU A 34 71.02 34.58 -109.76
N GLU A 35 69.97 34.79 -110.56
CA GLU A 35 68.57 34.65 -110.14
C GLU A 35 68.24 33.21 -109.69
N LEU A 36 68.67 32.20 -110.46
CA LEU A 36 68.53 30.78 -110.10
C LEU A 36 69.33 30.44 -108.83
N THR A 37 70.50 31.04 -108.64
CA THR A 37 71.35 30.84 -107.45
C THR A 37 70.70 31.43 -106.21
N ASN A 38 70.15 32.64 -106.30
CA ASN A 38 69.39 33.27 -105.22
C ASN A 38 68.10 32.50 -104.89
N ARG A 39 67.40 31.99 -105.91
CA ARG A 39 66.22 31.13 -105.71
C ARG A 39 66.59 29.81 -105.02
N LEU A 40 67.71 29.18 -105.41
CA LEU A 40 68.22 27.97 -104.77
C LEU A 40 68.57 28.23 -103.29
N ALA A 41 69.27 29.33 -102.99
CA ALA A 41 69.63 29.71 -101.63
C ALA A 41 68.39 30.01 -100.76
N SER A 42 67.40 30.72 -101.31
CA SER A 42 66.11 30.98 -100.64
C SER A 42 65.35 29.68 -100.36
N LEU A 43 65.25 28.77 -101.34
CA LEU A 43 64.62 27.47 -101.16
C LEU A 43 65.38 26.60 -100.14
N GLN A 44 66.71 26.65 -100.11
CA GLN A 44 67.52 25.96 -99.11
C GLN A 44 67.29 26.52 -97.69
N GLN A 45 67.18 27.84 -97.56
CA GLN A 45 66.89 28.49 -96.29
C GLN A 45 65.47 28.16 -95.82
N GLU A 46 64.48 28.20 -96.72
CA GLU A 46 63.11 27.77 -96.44
C GLU A 46 63.07 26.30 -95.98
N ASN A 47 63.81 25.41 -96.65
CA ASN A 47 63.93 24.00 -96.25
C ASN A 47 64.56 23.84 -94.86
N LYS A 48 65.54 24.69 -94.50
CA LYS A 48 66.11 24.72 -93.14
C LYS A 48 65.09 25.17 -92.11
N VAL A 49 64.34 26.24 -92.37
CA VAL A 49 63.31 26.74 -91.46
C VAL A 49 62.21 25.69 -91.27
N LEU A 50 61.70 25.11 -92.36
CA LEU A 50 60.70 24.04 -92.30
C LEU A 50 61.19 22.82 -91.51
N LYS A 51 62.48 22.45 -91.62
CA LYS A 51 63.06 21.38 -90.79
C LYS A 51 63.07 21.75 -89.31
N ILE A 52 63.44 22.97 -88.95
CA ILE A 52 63.44 23.44 -87.56
C ILE A 52 62.02 23.46 -86.99
N GLU A 53 61.04 23.96 -87.76
CA GLU A 53 59.63 23.96 -87.38
C GLU A 53 59.11 22.54 -87.18
N LEU A 54 59.40 21.61 -88.09
CA LEU A 54 59.02 20.21 -87.98
C LEU A 54 59.62 19.54 -86.74
N GLU A 55 60.90 19.79 -86.44
CA GLU A 55 61.53 19.29 -85.22
C GLU A 55 60.92 19.93 -83.95
N THR A 56 60.58 21.21 -84.00
CA THR A 56 59.88 21.90 -82.90
C THR A 56 58.49 21.30 -82.65
N PHE A 57 57.72 21.04 -83.72
CA PHE A 57 56.42 20.37 -83.60
C PHE A 57 56.55 18.93 -83.08
N LYS A 58 57.56 18.17 -83.51
CA LYS A 58 57.84 16.83 -82.96
C LYS A 58 58.11 16.87 -81.46
N LEU A 59 58.94 17.81 -81.00
CA LEU A 59 59.22 18.01 -79.58
C LEU A 59 57.93 18.35 -78.81
N LYS A 60 57.10 19.24 -79.34
CA LYS A 60 55.80 19.58 -78.75
C LYS A 60 54.86 18.38 -78.68
N CYS A 61 54.78 17.57 -79.73
CA CYS A 61 53.99 16.34 -79.72
C CYS A 61 54.48 15.34 -78.67
N LYS A 62 55.79 15.17 -78.53
CA LYS A 62 56.38 14.31 -77.47
C LYS A 62 56.04 14.82 -76.08
N ALA A 63 56.20 16.12 -75.83
CA ALA A 63 55.87 16.72 -74.53
C ALA A 63 54.38 16.54 -74.18
N LEU A 64 53.48 16.79 -75.13
CA LEU A 64 52.03 16.58 -74.94
C LEU A 64 51.68 15.10 -74.71
N GLN A 65 52.37 14.17 -75.38
CA GLN A 65 52.17 12.73 -75.15
C GLN A 65 52.62 12.29 -73.76
N GLU A 66 53.75 12.81 -73.29
CA GLU A 66 54.26 12.55 -71.94
C GLU A 66 53.32 13.14 -70.88
N GLU A 67 52.89 14.39 -71.05
CA GLU A 67 51.91 15.04 -70.18
C GLU A 67 50.58 14.25 -70.15
N ASN A 68 50.09 13.78 -71.30
CA ASN A 68 48.88 12.95 -71.34
C ASN A 68 49.06 11.63 -70.58
N ARG A 69 50.25 11.01 -70.73
CA ARG A 69 50.59 9.79 -70.00
C ARG A 69 50.64 10.04 -68.49
N ASP A 70 51.20 11.16 -68.05
CA ASP A 70 51.30 11.50 -66.64
C ASP A 70 49.95 11.91 -66.03
N LEU A 71 49.12 12.64 -66.77
CA LEU A 71 47.74 12.92 -66.38
C LEU A 71 46.92 11.64 -66.21
N ARG A 72 47.09 10.65 -67.10
CA ARG A 72 46.42 9.34 -66.95
C ARG A 72 46.89 8.60 -65.70
N LYS A 73 48.20 8.56 -65.41
CA LYS A 73 48.73 7.95 -64.18
C LYS A 73 48.21 8.67 -62.92
N ALA A 74 48.20 10.00 -62.94
CA ALA A 74 47.69 10.82 -61.85
C ALA A 74 46.20 10.54 -61.62
N SER A 75 45.40 10.46 -62.69
CA SER A 75 43.96 10.13 -62.61
C SER A 75 43.72 8.78 -61.95
N VAL A 76 44.46 7.74 -62.35
CA VAL A 76 44.34 6.39 -61.75
C VAL A 76 44.74 6.42 -60.27
N THR A 77 45.79 7.17 -59.92
CA THR A 77 46.27 7.28 -58.54
C THR A 77 45.25 7.99 -57.65
N ILE A 78 44.67 9.10 -58.14
CA ILE A 78 43.63 9.85 -57.43
C ILE A 78 42.39 8.98 -57.25
N GLN A 79 41.98 8.26 -58.30
CA GLN A 79 40.84 7.35 -58.23
C GLN A 79 41.06 6.24 -57.19
N ALA A 80 42.22 5.58 -57.20
CA ALA A 80 42.54 4.55 -56.22
C ALA A 80 42.53 5.08 -54.78
N ARG A 81 42.99 6.31 -54.55
CA ARG A 81 42.90 6.96 -53.23
C ARG A 81 41.46 7.27 -52.83
N ALA A 82 40.65 7.77 -53.77
CA ALA A 82 39.24 8.06 -53.52
C ALA A 82 38.47 6.78 -53.15
N GLU A 83 38.69 5.68 -53.88
CA GLU A 83 38.09 4.38 -53.57
C GLU A 83 38.52 3.88 -52.18
N GLN A 84 39.80 4.01 -51.82
CA GLN A 84 40.28 3.63 -50.48
C GLN A 84 39.65 4.48 -49.36
N GLU A 85 39.51 5.80 -49.57
CA GLU A 85 38.86 6.69 -48.61
C GLU A 85 37.36 6.36 -48.47
N GLU A 86 36.66 6.10 -49.56
CA GLU A 86 35.26 5.67 -49.56
C GLU A 86 35.09 4.35 -48.79
N GLU A 87 35.95 3.35 -49.03
CA GLU A 87 35.94 2.10 -48.28
C GLU A 87 36.21 2.32 -46.79
N PHE A 88 37.17 3.17 -46.44
CA PHE A 88 37.49 3.49 -45.05
C PHE A 88 36.31 4.15 -44.33
N ILE A 89 35.69 5.14 -44.98
CA ILE A 89 34.52 5.86 -44.44
C ILE A 89 33.34 4.88 -44.29
N SER A 90 33.06 4.09 -45.33
CA SER A 90 31.98 3.10 -45.33
C SER A 90 32.16 2.08 -44.19
N ASN A 91 33.35 1.51 -44.05
CA ASN A 91 33.66 0.56 -42.98
C ASN A 91 33.54 1.19 -41.59
N THR A 92 33.94 2.45 -41.43
CA THR A 92 33.84 3.17 -40.15
C THR A 92 32.38 3.45 -39.77
N LEU A 93 31.58 3.94 -40.72
CA LEU A 93 30.16 4.19 -40.52
C LEU A 93 29.40 2.90 -40.25
N PHE A 94 29.69 1.83 -40.98
CA PHE A 94 29.08 0.52 -40.78
C PHE A 94 29.33 -0.04 -39.38
N LYS A 95 30.58 0.03 -38.90
CA LYS A 95 30.93 -0.35 -37.51
C LYS A 95 30.16 0.48 -36.49
N LYS A 96 30.01 1.78 -36.72
CA LYS A 96 29.28 2.67 -35.81
C LYS A 96 27.78 2.37 -35.81
N ILE A 97 27.20 2.08 -36.97
CA ILE A 97 25.79 1.65 -37.08
C ILE A 97 25.58 0.35 -36.32
N GLN A 98 26.45 -0.65 -36.49
CA GLN A 98 26.35 -1.92 -35.76
C GLN A 98 26.48 -1.74 -34.25
N ALA A 99 27.41 -0.90 -33.80
CA ALA A 99 27.57 -0.60 -32.38
C ALA A 99 26.30 0.04 -31.79
N LEU A 100 25.74 1.04 -32.48
CA LEU A 100 24.49 1.69 -32.07
C LEU A 100 23.29 0.74 -32.10
N GLN A 101 23.22 -0.16 -33.08
CA GLN A 101 22.18 -1.19 -33.15
C GLN A 101 22.26 -2.15 -31.95
N LYS A 102 23.47 -2.61 -31.61
CA LYS A 102 23.70 -3.48 -30.46
C LYS A 102 23.40 -2.78 -29.13
N GLU A 103 23.79 -1.52 -29.00
CA GLU A 103 23.49 -0.71 -27.83
C GLU A 103 21.98 -0.51 -27.67
N LYS A 104 21.28 -0.19 -28.76
CA LYS A 104 19.81 -0.09 -28.78
C LYS A 104 19.13 -1.39 -28.37
N GLU A 105 19.57 -2.53 -28.89
CA GLU A 105 19.03 -3.85 -28.53
C GLU A 105 19.28 -4.16 -27.05
N THR A 106 20.50 -3.90 -26.57
CA THR A 106 20.84 -4.08 -25.15
C THR A 106 19.99 -3.21 -24.25
N LEU A 107 19.78 -1.95 -24.64
CA LEU A 107 18.96 -1.00 -23.89
C LEU A 107 17.50 -1.45 -23.87
N ALA A 108 16.95 -1.90 -25.00
CA ALA A 108 15.58 -2.45 -25.06
C ALA A 108 15.40 -3.64 -24.12
N VAL A 109 16.34 -4.60 -24.13
CA VAL A 109 16.30 -5.77 -23.23
C VAL A 109 16.40 -5.36 -21.75
N ASN A 110 17.21 -4.35 -21.43
CA ASN A 110 17.32 -3.85 -20.05
C ASN A 110 16.03 -3.16 -19.60
N TYR A 111 15.40 -2.36 -20.46
CA TYR A 111 14.11 -1.74 -20.17
C TYR A 111 13.01 -2.79 -19.93
N GLU A 112 12.92 -3.82 -20.76
CA GLU A 112 11.96 -4.92 -20.59
C GLU A 112 12.15 -5.62 -19.22
N LYS A 113 13.40 -5.91 -18.85
CA LYS A 113 13.71 -6.53 -17.54
C LYS A 113 13.36 -5.63 -16.36
N GLU A 114 13.59 -4.33 -16.49
CA GLU A 114 13.27 -3.37 -15.43
C GLU A 114 11.76 -3.21 -15.27
N GLU A 115 11.00 -3.17 -16.37
CA GLU A 115 9.53 -3.20 -16.34
C GLU A 115 9.00 -4.48 -15.69
N GLU A 116 9.55 -5.64 -16.05
CA GLU A 116 9.19 -6.92 -15.44
C GLU A 116 9.50 -6.93 -13.93
N PHE A 117 10.68 -6.43 -13.53
CA PHE A 117 11.07 -6.34 -12.13
C PHE A 117 10.11 -5.45 -11.34
N LEU A 118 9.83 -4.24 -11.83
CA LEU A 118 8.96 -3.28 -11.17
C LEU A 118 7.52 -3.81 -11.05
N THR A 119 7.01 -4.42 -12.12
CA THR A 119 5.67 -5.02 -12.14
C THR A 119 5.56 -6.16 -11.13
N ASN A 120 6.56 -7.05 -11.09
CA ASN A 120 6.60 -8.17 -10.16
C ASN A 120 6.70 -7.69 -8.70
N GLU A 121 7.50 -6.66 -8.45
CA GLU A 121 7.68 -6.10 -7.11
C GLU A 121 6.41 -5.40 -6.61
N LEU A 122 5.77 -4.61 -7.46
CA LEU A 122 4.47 -4.01 -7.16
C LEU A 122 3.40 -5.07 -6.90
N SER A 123 3.37 -6.14 -7.71
CA SER A 123 2.43 -7.25 -7.51
C SER A 123 2.66 -7.97 -6.18
N ARG A 124 3.92 -8.22 -5.79
CA ARG A 124 4.26 -8.79 -4.48
C ARG A 124 3.81 -7.89 -3.34
N LYS A 125 4.13 -6.59 -3.42
CA LYS A 125 3.77 -5.63 -2.38
C LYS A 125 2.24 -5.45 -2.26
N LEU A 126 1.52 -5.50 -3.38
CA LEU A 126 0.06 -5.47 -3.37
C LEU A 126 -0.52 -6.72 -2.69
N MET A 127 0.00 -7.91 -3.01
CA MET A 127 -0.44 -9.15 -2.38
C MET A 127 -0.15 -9.15 -0.87
N GLN A 128 1.02 -8.67 -0.47
CA GLN A 128 1.40 -8.52 0.94
C GLN A 128 0.41 -7.61 1.68
N LEU A 129 0.15 -6.41 1.14
CA LEU A 129 -0.80 -5.47 1.75
C LEU A 129 -2.23 -6.02 1.83
N GLN A 130 -2.65 -6.79 0.83
CA GLN A 130 -3.95 -7.47 0.87
C GLN A 130 -4.01 -8.53 1.97
N HIS A 131 -2.93 -9.28 2.16
CA HIS A 131 -2.83 -10.28 3.21
C HIS A 131 -2.83 -9.64 4.60
N GLU A 132 -1.95 -8.66 4.84
CA GLU A 132 -1.88 -7.90 6.09
C GLU A 132 -3.22 -7.25 6.43
N LYS A 133 -3.91 -6.68 5.43
CA LYS A 133 -5.25 -6.13 5.60
C LYS A 133 -6.25 -7.20 6.07
N ALA A 134 -6.26 -8.36 5.43
CA ALA A 134 -7.18 -9.45 5.78
C ALA A 134 -6.92 -9.98 7.21
N GLU A 135 -5.65 -10.08 7.61
CA GLU A 135 -5.27 -10.48 8.97
C GLU A 135 -5.72 -9.46 10.02
N LEU A 136 -5.53 -8.16 9.74
CA LEU A 136 -6.00 -7.08 10.62
C LEU A 136 -7.53 -7.05 10.74
N GLU A 137 -8.25 -7.26 9.63
CA GLU A 137 -9.71 -7.36 9.63
C GLU A 137 -10.18 -8.55 10.48
N GLN A 138 -9.54 -9.72 10.33
CA GLN A 138 -9.84 -10.90 11.11
C GLN A 138 -9.57 -10.70 12.62
N HIS A 139 -8.42 -10.11 12.96
CA HIS A 139 -8.07 -9.86 14.36
C HIS A 139 -9.04 -8.85 15.00
N LEU A 140 -9.43 -7.80 14.27
CA LEU A 140 -10.41 -6.82 14.73
C LEU A 140 -11.78 -7.48 14.98
N GLU A 141 -12.23 -8.33 14.06
CA GLU A 141 -13.50 -9.06 14.20
C GLU A 141 -13.49 -9.97 15.45
N GLN A 142 -12.40 -10.73 15.65
CA GLN A 142 -12.24 -11.59 16.82
C GLN A 142 -12.25 -10.79 18.14
N GLU A 143 -11.55 -9.66 18.20
CA GLU A 143 -11.51 -8.81 19.39
C GLU A 143 -12.89 -8.19 19.67
N GLN A 144 -13.60 -7.74 18.63
CA GLN A 144 -14.97 -7.25 18.77
C GLN A 144 -15.91 -8.35 19.27
N GLU A 145 -15.84 -9.55 18.69
CA GLU A 145 -16.65 -10.69 19.12
C GLU A 145 -16.35 -11.06 20.59
N PHE A 146 -15.08 -11.07 20.99
CA PHE A 146 -14.67 -11.32 22.37
C PHE A 146 -15.25 -10.28 23.33
N GLN A 147 -15.17 -9.00 22.99
CA GLN A 147 -15.74 -7.92 23.82
C GLN A 147 -17.27 -8.02 23.91
N VAL A 148 -17.95 -8.26 22.79
CA VAL A 148 -19.40 -8.48 22.75
C VAL A 148 -19.79 -9.65 23.64
N ASN A 149 -19.09 -10.78 23.53
CA ASN A 149 -19.32 -11.96 24.36
C ASN A 149 -19.09 -11.68 25.86
N LYS A 150 -18.06 -10.90 26.20
CA LYS A 150 -17.78 -10.49 27.58
C LYS A 150 -18.89 -9.60 28.14
N LEU A 151 -19.36 -8.63 27.37
CA LEU A 151 -20.46 -7.75 27.76
C LEU A 151 -21.78 -8.52 27.89
N MET A 152 -22.09 -9.41 26.94
CA MET A 152 -23.28 -10.27 27.01
C MET A 152 -23.29 -11.12 28.28
N LYS A 153 -22.15 -11.73 28.65
CA LYS A 153 -22.03 -12.49 29.91
C LYS A 153 -22.29 -11.60 31.14
N LYS A 154 -21.79 -10.37 31.14
CA LYS A 154 -22.00 -9.40 32.23
C LYS A 154 -23.47 -8.98 32.33
N ILE A 155 -24.13 -8.72 31.20
CA ILE A 155 -25.56 -8.40 31.13
C ILE A 155 -26.36 -9.56 31.72
N LYS A 156 -26.17 -10.79 31.24
CA LYS A 156 -26.87 -11.98 31.76
C LYS A 156 -26.70 -12.16 33.27
N LYS A 157 -25.49 -11.91 33.79
CA LYS A 157 -25.24 -11.96 35.24
C LYS A 157 -26.05 -10.90 36.00
N LEU A 158 -26.02 -9.65 35.53
CA LEU A 158 -26.77 -8.55 36.16
C LEU A 158 -28.29 -8.75 36.07
N GLU A 159 -28.79 -9.29 34.95
CA GLU A 159 -30.19 -9.67 34.79
C GLU A 159 -30.59 -10.73 35.81
N ASN A 160 -29.80 -11.80 35.97
CA ASN A 160 -30.05 -12.85 36.97
C ASN A 160 -30.00 -12.31 38.40
N ASP A 161 -29.04 -11.45 38.73
CA ASP A 161 -28.94 -10.81 40.05
C ASP A 161 -30.17 -9.93 40.33
N THR A 162 -30.66 -9.22 39.30
CA THR A 162 -31.86 -8.37 39.39
C THR A 162 -33.11 -9.22 39.63
N ILE A 163 -33.30 -10.30 38.86
CA ILE A 163 -34.41 -11.23 39.04
C ILE A 163 -34.36 -11.87 40.43
N SER A 164 -33.18 -12.30 40.88
CA SER A 164 -33.01 -12.91 42.20
C SER A 164 -33.40 -11.95 43.32
N LYS A 165 -32.95 -10.68 43.24
CA LYS A 165 -33.33 -9.64 44.20
C LYS A 165 -34.84 -9.35 44.17
N GLN A 166 -35.42 -9.31 42.97
CA GLN A 166 -36.86 -9.10 42.80
C GLN A 166 -37.67 -10.22 43.47
N LEU A 167 -37.28 -11.47 43.26
CA LEU A 167 -37.91 -12.63 43.92
C LEU A 167 -37.78 -12.57 45.45
N THR A 168 -36.61 -12.21 45.98
CA THR A 168 -36.42 -12.03 47.42
C THR A 168 -37.30 -10.91 47.98
N LEU A 169 -37.41 -9.77 47.28
CA LEU A 169 -38.27 -8.67 47.70
C LEU A 169 -39.75 -9.05 47.70
N GLU A 170 -40.21 -9.79 46.69
CA GLU A 170 -41.57 -10.32 46.64
C GLU A 170 -41.84 -11.31 47.76
N GLN A 171 -40.89 -12.19 48.06
CA GLN A 171 -40.99 -13.13 49.18
C GLN A 171 -41.11 -12.40 50.52
N LEU A 172 -40.24 -11.43 50.79
CA LEU A 172 -40.31 -10.61 52.01
C LEU A 172 -41.61 -9.80 52.09
N SER A 173 -42.14 -9.33 50.96
CA SER A 173 -43.42 -8.62 50.91
C SER A 173 -44.59 -9.54 51.27
N ARG A 174 -44.57 -10.80 50.81
CA ARG A 174 -45.56 -11.82 51.19
C ARG A 174 -45.46 -12.15 52.67
N GLU A 175 -44.26 -12.45 53.16
CA GLU A 175 -44.02 -12.74 54.59
C GLU A 175 -44.46 -11.59 55.49
N LYS A 176 -44.20 -10.34 55.07
CA LYS A 176 -44.68 -9.14 55.78
C LYS A 176 -46.21 -9.12 55.86
N ILE A 177 -46.90 -9.36 54.75
CA ILE A 177 -48.38 -9.40 54.72
C ILE A 177 -48.90 -10.51 55.63
N ASP A 178 -48.29 -11.71 55.60
CA ASP A 178 -48.70 -12.84 56.43
C ASP A 178 -48.53 -12.54 57.93
N LEU A 179 -47.44 -11.87 58.31
CA LEU A 179 -47.21 -11.41 59.68
C LEU A 179 -48.20 -10.31 60.08
N GLU A 180 -48.50 -9.35 59.20
CA GLU A 180 -49.51 -8.31 59.42
C GLU A 180 -50.90 -8.93 59.65
N ASN A 181 -51.29 -9.91 58.82
CA ASN A 181 -52.55 -10.64 58.97
C ASN A 181 -52.61 -11.44 60.28
N THR A 182 -51.52 -12.10 60.66
CA THR A 182 -51.44 -12.87 61.92
C THR A 182 -51.58 -11.93 63.12
N LEU A 183 -50.90 -10.78 63.08
CA LEU A 183 -50.97 -9.76 64.11
C LEU A 183 -52.39 -9.19 64.24
N GLU A 184 -53.06 -8.89 63.13
CA GLU A 184 -54.45 -8.41 63.12
C GLU A 184 -55.40 -9.45 63.73
N GLN A 185 -55.26 -10.73 63.37
CA GLN A 185 -56.05 -11.82 63.98
C GLN A 185 -55.82 -11.95 65.49
N GLU A 186 -54.57 -11.83 65.96
CA GLU A 186 -54.26 -11.83 67.39
C GLU A 186 -54.90 -10.64 68.12
N GLN A 187 -54.86 -9.46 67.51
CA GLN A 187 -55.50 -8.25 68.04
C GLN A 187 -57.02 -8.43 68.12
N GLU A 188 -57.67 -8.88 67.05
CA GLU A 188 -59.10 -9.19 67.02
C GLU A 188 -59.47 -10.25 68.08
N ALA A 189 -58.68 -11.31 68.22
CA ALA A 189 -58.88 -12.35 69.21
C ALA A 189 -58.74 -11.83 70.66
N LEU A 190 -57.84 -10.87 70.91
CA LEU A 190 -57.72 -10.18 72.19
C LEU A 190 -58.92 -9.28 72.46
N VAL A 191 -59.34 -8.47 71.49
CA VAL A 191 -60.54 -7.62 71.59
C VAL A 191 -61.77 -8.48 71.90
N ASN A 192 -61.96 -9.57 71.17
CA ASN A 192 -63.04 -10.52 71.41
C ASN A 192 -62.99 -11.14 72.82
N ARG A 193 -61.80 -11.47 73.33
CA ARG A 193 -61.64 -11.99 74.70
C ARG A 193 -61.97 -10.94 75.75
N LEU A 194 -61.50 -9.71 75.57
CA LEU A 194 -61.78 -8.59 76.48
C LEU A 194 -63.26 -8.24 76.48
N TRP A 195 -63.89 -8.18 75.30
CA TRP A 195 -65.31 -7.95 75.14
C TRP A 195 -66.12 -9.01 75.89
N LYS A 196 -65.85 -10.31 75.67
CA LYS A 196 -66.53 -11.40 76.40
C LYS A 196 -66.34 -11.31 77.90
N ARG A 197 -65.15 -10.92 78.38
CA ARG A 197 -64.90 -10.74 79.81
C ARG A 197 -65.67 -9.53 80.36
N MET A 198 -65.74 -8.44 79.59
CA MET A 198 -66.54 -7.26 79.91
C MET A 198 -68.02 -7.62 79.99
N ASP A 199 -68.59 -8.25 78.97
CA ASP A 199 -69.98 -8.74 78.97
C ASP A 199 -70.28 -9.64 80.17
N LYS A 200 -69.35 -10.55 80.50
CA LYS A 200 -69.47 -11.42 81.67
C LYS A 200 -69.46 -10.62 82.97
N LEU A 201 -68.56 -9.66 83.11
CA LEU A 201 -68.49 -8.77 84.28
C LEU A 201 -69.73 -7.88 84.38
N GLU A 202 -70.28 -7.42 83.26
CA GLU A 202 -71.53 -6.65 83.22
C GLU A 202 -72.74 -7.51 83.59
N ALA A 203 -72.80 -8.76 83.13
CA ALA A 203 -73.81 -9.73 83.53
C ALA A 203 -73.69 -10.07 85.02
N GLU A 204 -72.47 -10.30 85.53
CA GLU A 204 -72.22 -10.52 86.95
C GLU A 204 -72.61 -9.29 87.77
N LYS A 205 -72.28 -8.07 87.32
CA LYS A 205 -72.72 -6.83 87.95
C LYS A 205 -74.25 -6.73 87.96
N ARG A 206 -74.91 -7.07 86.86
CA ARG A 206 -76.38 -7.09 86.75
C ARG A 206 -77.01 -8.13 87.68
N ILE A 207 -76.46 -9.34 87.74
CA ILE A 207 -76.92 -10.41 88.64
C ILE A 207 -76.62 -10.06 90.09
N LEU A 208 -75.47 -9.49 90.41
CA LEU A 208 -75.13 -9.03 91.76
C LEU A 208 -76.03 -7.86 92.17
N GLN A 209 -76.38 -6.97 91.25
CA GLN A 209 -77.39 -5.93 91.47
C GLN A 209 -78.77 -6.57 91.75
N GLU A 210 -79.17 -7.55 90.94
CA GLU A 210 -80.43 -8.32 91.12
C GLU A 210 -80.43 -9.17 92.41
N LYS A 211 -79.28 -9.73 92.81
CA LYS A 211 -79.07 -10.49 94.05
C LYS A 211 -78.91 -9.59 95.28
N LEU A 212 -78.51 -8.34 95.12
CA LEU A 212 -78.57 -7.33 96.17
C LEU A 212 -80.02 -6.90 96.41
N ASP A 213 -80.82 -6.88 95.33
CA ASP A 213 -82.28 -6.68 95.38
C ASP A 213 -83.07 -7.96 95.79
N GLN A 214 -82.40 -9.11 96.03
CA GLN A 214 -83.00 -10.36 96.54
C GLN A 214 -82.43 -10.80 97.91
N PRO A 215 -83.25 -11.34 98.83
CA PRO A 215 -82.75 -11.86 100.11
C PRO A 215 -81.88 -13.13 99.94
N VAL A 216 -80.70 -13.12 100.59
CA VAL A 216 -79.55 -14.06 100.42
C VAL A 216 -79.84 -15.53 100.81
N SER A 217 -79.42 -16.48 99.96
CA SER A 217 -79.09 -17.88 100.35
C SER A 217 -78.01 -18.51 99.44
N ALA A 218 -77.18 -19.42 99.97
CA ALA A 218 -75.78 -19.74 99.60
C ALA A 218 -75.51 -20.86 98.53
N PRO A 219 -74.28 -20.98 97.94
CA PRO A 219 -73.93 -21.85 96.77
C PRO A 219 -72.95 -23.02 97.06
N PRO A 220 -72.70 -23.95 96.09
CA PRO A 220 -71.47 -24.76 96.06
C PRO A 220 -70.73 -24.83 94.69
N SER A 221 -69.45 -25.25 94.74
CA SER A 221 -68.38 -25.16 93.70
C SER A 221 -67.96 -26.53 93.07
N PRO A 222 -67.12 -26.53 92.00
CA PRO A 222 -66.98 -27.58 90.96
C PRO A 222 -65.72 -28.48 91.07
N ARG A 223 -65.53 -29.46 90.15
CA ARG A 223 -64.36 -30.34 90.05
C ARG A 223 -63.77 -30.49 88.63
N ASP A 224 -62.45 -30.22 88.58
CA ASP A 224 -61.26 -30.74 87.85
C ASP A 224 -61.31 -31.57 86.55
N ILE A 225 -60.32 -31.26 85.69
CA ILE A 225 -59.96 -31.80 84.36
C ILE A 225 -58.63 -32.56 84.47
N SER A 226 -58.49 -33.73 83.82
CA SER A 226 -57.26 -34.55 83.78
C SER A 226 -56.75 -34.72 82.33
N MET A 227 -55.45 -34.52 82.10
CA MET A 227 -54.72 -34.69 80.83
C MET A 227 -53.96 -36.04 80.82
N GLU A 228 -54.12 -36.85 79.77
CA GLU A 228 -53.36 -38.09 79.52
C GLU A 228 -52.09 -37.83 78.66
N ILE A 229 -51.03 -38.61 78.90
CA ILE A 229 -49.70 -38.53 78.27
C ILE A 229 -49.44 -39.81 77.45
N ASP A 230 -48.86 -39.63 76.25
CA ASP A 230 -48.63 -40.61 75.19
C ASP A 230 -47.80 -41.87 75.55
N SER A 231 -48.17 -43.01 74.93
CA SER A 231 -47.71 -44.38 75.21
C SER A 231 -46.29 -44.72 74.69
N PRO A 232 -45.51 -45.55 75.41
CA PRO A 232 -44.13 -45.97 75.09
C PRO A 232 -43.86 -46.63 73.72
N GLU A 233 -44.84 -47.21 73.02
CA GLU A 233 -44.65 -47.75 71.66
C GLU A 233 -44.21 -46.70 70.63
N ASN A 234 -44.69 -45.46 70.77
CA ASN A 234 -44.37 -44.38 69.84
C ASN A 234 -42.88 -44.00 69.93
N MET A 235 -42.30 -44.07 71.12
CA MET A 235 -40.88 -43.81 71.35
C MET A 235 -39.99 -44.83 70.62
N MET A 236 -40.35 -46.12 70.64
CA MET A 236 -39.56 -47.17 69.97
C MET A 236 -39.55 -47.05 68.44
N ARG A 237 -40.66 -46.61 67.83
CA ARG A 237 -40.69 -46.32 66.38
C ARG A 237 -39.78 -45.15 66.04
N HIS A 238 -39.81 -44.09 66.86
CA HIS A 238 -38.97 -42.92 66.68
C HIS A 238 -37.47 -43.27 66.77
N ILE A 239 -37.07 -44.11 67.74
CA ILE A 239 -35.67 -44.56 67.89
C ILE A 239 -35.17 -45.31 66.64
N ARG A 240 -36.00 -46.19 66.04
CA ARG A 240 -35.62 -46.90 64.80
C ARG A 240 -35.47 -45.96 63.61
N PHE A 241 -36.38 -44.99 63.47
CA PHE A 241 -36.31 -43.96 62.43
C PHE A 241 -35.02 -43.15 62.55
N LEU A 242 -34.70 -42.64 63.74
CA LEU A 242 -33.48 -41.87 63.99
C LEU A 242 -32.21 -42.67 63.64
N LYS A 243 -32.15 -43.98 63.97
CA LYS A 243 -31.00 -44.82 63.60
C LYS A 243 -30.83 -44.96 62.07
N SER A 244 -31.93 -45.19 61.35
CA SER A 244 -31.88 -45.26 59.88
C SER A 244 -31.47 -43.93 59.24
N GLU A 245 -31.92 -42.82 59.82
CA GLU A 245 -31.62 -41.48 59.35
C GLU A 245 -30.14 -41.13 59.59
N VAL A 246 -29.57 -41.52 60.73
CA VAL A 246 -28.14 -41.35 61.01
C VAL A 246 -27.27 -42.13 60.00
N GLU A 247 -27.61 -43.36 59.65
CA GLU A 247 -26.85 -44.12 58.65
C GLU A 247 -26.96 -43.53 57.24
N ARG A 248 -28.14 -42.99 56.88
CA ARG A 248 -28.35 -42.24 55.64
C ARG A 248 -27.50 -40.97 55.60
N LEU A 249 -27.48 -40.20 56.68
CA LEU A 249 -26.68 -38.99 56.81
C LEU A 249 -25.17 -39.29 56.72
N LYS A 250 -24.70 -40.37 57.36
CA LYS A 250 -23.29 -40.82 57.24
C LYS A 250 -22.93 -41.21 55.81
N LYS A 251 -23.82 -41.88 55.07
CA LYS A 251 -23.59 -42.22 53.66
C LYS A 251 -23.52 -40.96 52.80
N ASN A 252 -24.47 -40.03 52.98
CA ASN A 252 -24.48 -38.77 52.24
C ASN A 252 -23.22 -37.93 52.51
N LEU A 253 -22.75 -37.88 53.77
CA LEU A 253 -21.52 -37.18 54.12
C LEU A 253 -20.30 -37.75 53.40
N ARG A 254 -20.13 -39.08 53.39
CA ARG A 254 -19.02 -39.73 52.66
C ARG A 254 -19.07 -39.44 51.16
N THR A 255 -20.25 -39.47 50.54
CA THR A 255 -20.39 -39.14 49.12
C THR A 255 -20.07 -37.68 48.84
N ALA A 256 -20.52 -36.76 49.71
CA ALA A 256 -20.20 -35.35 49.58
C ALA A 256 -18.69 -35.08 49.74
N ASP A 257 -18.01 -35.76 50.67
CA ASP A 257 -16.56 -35.66 50.86
C ASP A 257 -15.78 -36.15 49.64
N ILE A 258 -16.18 -37.27 49.05
CA ILE A 258 -15.56 -37.80 47.81
C ILE A 258 -15.76 -36.81 46.66
N GLN A 259 -16.99 -36.34 46.43
CA GLN A 259 -17.30 -35.38 45.38
C GLN A 259 -16.53 -34.07 45.56
N HIS A 260 -16.42 -33.58 46.80
CA HIS A 260 -15.67 -32.36 47.09
C HIS A 260 -14.16 -32.55 46.85
N THR A 261 -13.63 -33.74 47.17
CA THR A 261 -12.22 -34.09 46.93
C THR A 261 -11.93 -34.22 45.44
N GLU A 262 -12.77 -34.90 44.68
CA GLU A 262 -12.66 -35.02 43.23
C GLU A 262 -12.76 -33.65 42.54
N LYS A 263 -13.71 -32.82 42.94
CA LYS A 263 -13.87 -31.47 42.41
C LYS A 263 -12.66 -30.58 42.71
N ARG A 264 -12.07 -30.71 43.91
CA ARG A 264 -10.81 -30.04 44.26
C ARG A 264 -9.66 -30.51 43.37
N ALA A 265 -9.55 -31.82 43.12
CA ALA A 265 -8.52 -32.36 42.24
C ALA A 265 -8.69 -31.88 40.79
N GLN A 266 -9.92 -31.80 40.28
CA GLN A 266 -10.22 -31.23 38.97
C GLN A 266 -9.76 -29.78 38.85
N TYR A 267 -10.07 -28.94 39.85
CA TYR A 267 -9.60 -27.54 39.84
C TYR A 267 -8.09 -27.43 39.83
N ILE A 268 -7.36 -28.29 40.54
CA ILE A 268 -5.89 -28.30 40.55
C ILE A 268 -5.34 -28.63 39.16
N GLU A 269 -5.92 -29.64 38.49
CA GLU A 269 -5.48 -30.04 37.14
C GLU A 269 -5.82 -28.97 36.08
N GLU A 270 -7.01 -28.37 36.16
CA GLU A 270 -7.39 -27.25 35.28
C GLU A 270 -6.45 -26.05 35.47
N GLU A 271 -6.10 -25.70 36.72
CA GLU A 271 -5.15 -24.64 37.00
C GLU A 271 -3.75 -24.96 36.47
N ARG A 272 -3.31 -26.22 36.57
CA ARG A 272 -2.05 -26.68 36.01
C ARG A 272 -2.05 -26.53 34.48
N HIS A 273 -3.09 -27.00 33.80
CA HIS A 273 -3.23 -26.86 32.36
C HIS A 273 -3.24 -25.39 31.92
N MET A 274 -3.98 -24.52 32.62
CA MET A 274 -3.97 -23.08 32.35
C MET A 274 -2.58 -22.46 32.52
N ARG A 275 -1.80 -22.85 33.54
CA ARG A 275 -0.41 -22.38 33.71
C ARG A 275 0.51 -22.86 32.59
N GLU A 276 0.42 -24.12 32.20
CA GLU A 276 1.24 -24.68 31.13
C GLU A 276 0.96 -23.98 29.78
N GLU A 277 -0.32 -23.77 29.47
CA GLU A 277 -0.73 -22.99 28.29
C GLU A 277 -0.28 -21.53 28.37
N ASN A 278 -0.35 -20.91 29.55
CA ASN A 278 0.14 -19.55 29.75
C ASN A 278 1.65 -19.43 29.46
N ILE A 279 2.47 -20.36 29.97
CA ILE A 279 3.90 -20.43 29.68
C ILE A 279 4.14 -20.64 28.18
N ARG A 280 3.36 -21.51 27.53
CA ARG A 280 3.45 -21.77 26.09
C ARG A 280 3.17 -20.50 25.27
N LEU A 281 2.10 -19.78 25.62
CA LEU A 281 1.73 -18.52 24.98
C LEU A 281 2.76 -17.43 25.22
N GLN A 282 3.28 -17.31 26.45
CA GLN A 282 4.33 -16.35 26.77
C GLN A 282 5.61 -16.59 25.95
N ARG A 283 5.99 -17.86 25.74
CA ARG A 283 7.12 -18.21 24.86
C ARG A 283 6.85 -17.90 23.38
N LYS A 284 5.60 -18.02 22.92
CA LYS A 284 5.24 -17.62 21.54
C LYS A 284 5.31 -16.10 21.39
N LEU A 285 4.73 -15.36 22.34
CA LEU A 285 4.78 -13.91 22.38
C LEU A 285 6.22 -13.40 22.41
N GLN A 286 7.09 -14.02 23.20
CA GLN A 286 8.50 -13.65 23.26
C GLN A 286 9.21 -13.77 21.90
N ARG A 287 8.95 -14.88 21.18
CA ARG A 287 9.52 -15.05 19.82
C ARG A 287 8.98 -14.03 18.83
N GLU A 288 7.71 -13.67 18.94
CA GLU A 288 7.10 -12.64 18.09
C GLU A 288 7.70 -11.25 18.37
N VAL A 289 7.92 -10.92 19.64
CA VAL A 289 8.62 -9.69 20.05
C VAL A 289 10.05 -9.69 19.52
N GLU A 290 10.80 -10.78 19.67
CA GLU A 290 12.16 -10.92 19.14
C GLU A 290 12.20 -10.80 17.61
N HIS A 291 11.21 -11.37 16.91
CA HIS A 291 11.08 -11.26 15.46
C HIS A 291 10.85 -9.80 15.04
N ARG A 292 9.91 -9.11 15.70
CA ARG A 292 9.62 -7.69 15.46
C ARG A 292 10.83 -6.80 15.74
N GLU A 293 11.54 -7.05 16.85
CA GLU A 293 12.75 -6.30 17.21
C GLU A 293 13.89 -6.54 16.22
N ALA A 294 14.06 -7.77 15.72
CA ALA A 294 15.03 -8.08 14.68
C ALA A 294 14.71 -7.34 13.37
N LEU A 295 13.44 -7.31 12.95
CA LEU A 295 13.00 -6.57 11.77
C LEU A 295 13.22 -5.05 11.93
N CYS A 296 12.85 -4.47 13.08
CA CYS A 296 13.12 -3.05 13.36
C CYS A 296 14.62 -2.74 13.30
N ARG A 297 15.47 -3.61 13.86
CA ARG A 297 16.93 -3.44 13.82
C ARG A 297 17.47 -3.51 12.39
N GLN A 298 17.02 -4.48 11.58
CA GLN A 298 17.41 -4.59 10.17
C GLN A 298 16.98 -3.37 9.34
N LEU A 299 15.79 -2.83 9.59
CA LEU A 299 15.33 -1.61 8.92
C LEU A 299 16.20 -0.41 9.33
N SER A 300 16.51 -0.23 10.62
CA SER A 300 17.41 0.83 11.08
C SER A 300 18.84 0.69 10.53
N GLU A 301 19.37 -0.53 10.43
CA GLU A 301 20.67 -0.80 9.82
C GLU A 301 20.67 -0.50 8.30
N SER A 302 19.55 -0.79 7.62
CA SER A 302 19.39 -0.53 6.19
C SER A 302 19.18 0.95 5.88
N GLU A 303 18.50 1.70 6.76
CA GLU A 303 18.34 3.15 6.66
C GLU A 303 19.66 3.89 6.94
N SER A 304 20.43 3.45 7.94
CA SER A 304 21.74 4.05 8.24
C SER A 304 22.80 3.85 7.14
N SER A 305 22.62 2.84 6.26
CA SER A 305 23.51 2.63 5.10
C SER A 305 23.13 3.48 3.88
N LEU A 306 21.96 4.13 3.89
CA LEU A 306 21.40 4.87 2.75
C LEU A 306 21.49 6.40 2.91
N GLU A 307 22.13 6.91 3.98
CA GLU A 307 22.19 8.35 4.27
C GLU A 307 23.58 8.99 4.02
N MET A 308 24.56 8.23 3.49
CA MET A 308 25.95 8.70 3.32
C MET A 308 26.32 9.17 1.90
N ASP A 309 25.39 9.15 0.94
CA ASP A 309 25.68 9.50 -0.47
C ASP A 309 25.11 10.85 -0.96
N ASP A 310 24.37 11.61 -0.14
CA ASP A 310 23.70 12.85 -0.58
C ASP A 310 24.48 14.18 -0.30
N GLU A 311 25.65 14.16 0.34
CA GLU A 311 26.40 15.39 0.65
C GLU A 311 27.49 15.80 -0.38
N ARG A 312 27.16 15.86 -1.68
CA ARG A 312 28.03 16.52 -2.68
C ARG A 312 27.29 17.34 -3.73
N TYR A 313 26.80 18.52 -3.35
CA TYR A 313 26.60 19.63 -4.29
C TYR A 313 26.94 20.99 -3.64
N PRO A 314 27.86 21.79 -4.21
CA PRO A 314 28.05 23.18 -3.83
C PRO A 314 27.18 24.11 -4.68
N HIS A 315 26.89 25.30 -4.13
CA HIS A 315 26.09 26.43 -4.64
C HIS A 315 24.69 26.49 -3.99
N GLY A 316 24.32 27.49 -3.20
CA GLY A 316 24.79 28.87 -3.12
C GLY A 316 23.57 29.79 -3.29
N SER A 317 23.40 30.73 -2.35
CA SER A 317 22.41 31.84 -2.30
C SER A 317 21.18 31.61 -1.41
N GLN A 318 21.23 32.21 -0.21
CA GLN A 318 20.08 32.78 0.50
C GLN A 318 20.31 34.30 0.57
N PRO A 319 19.28 35.18 0.67
CA PRO A 319 18.70 35.41 2.01
C PRO A 319 17.23 35.90 2.11
N HIS A 320 16.75 35.79 3.35
CA HIS A 320 15.73 36.60 4.08
C HIS A 320 14.30 36.07 4.31
N SER A 321 14.12 35.62 5.56
CA SER A 321 13.13 36.04 6.58
C SER A 321 11.66 35.61 6.47
N LEU A 322 11.19 34.85 7.47
CA LEU A 322 10.25 35.31 8.51
C LEU A 322 10.04 34.20 9.58
N SER A 323 10.21 34.54 10.85
CA SER A 323 10.08 33.66 12.03
C SER A 323 8.64 33.56 12.56
N PRO A 324 8.34 32.51 13.37
CA PRO A 324 7.58 32.70 14.62
C PRO A 324 8.22 31.94 15.83
N PRO A 325 7.73 32.14 17.08
CA PRO A 325 8.55 32.26 18.30
C PRO A 325 8.76 30.95 19.10
N PRO A 326 9.62 30.94 20.15
CA PRO A 326 9.92 29.75 20.95
C PRO A 326 9.13 29.69 22.26
N THR A 327 8.72 28.49 22.66
CA THR A 327 8.49 28.13 24.06
C THR A 327 9.11 26.78 24.39
N PRO A 328 9.58 26.56 25.63
CA PRO A 328 10.54 25.53 25.97
C PRO A 328 9.86 24.26 26.47
N HIS A 329 10.57 23.14 26.49
CA HIS A 329 10.86 22.36 27.70
C HIS A 329 11.36 20.95 27.33
N TRP A 330 12.65 20.76 27.61
CA TRP A 330 13.33 19.54 28.01
C TRP A 330 12.40 18.51 28.69
N LEU A 331 12.46 17.24 28.26
CA LEU A 331 13.01 16.13 29.04
C LEU A 331 12.92 14.78 28.31
N SER A 332 14.10 14.29 27.98
CA SER A 332 14.43 12.88 27.87
C SER A 332 14.29 12.24 29.27
N TYR A 333 13.68 11.05 29.36
CA TYR A 333 13.87 10.18 30.52
C TYR A 333 14.14 8.74 30.09
N ALA A 334 15.33 8.32 30.50
CA ALA A 334 15.86 6.98 30.46
C ALA A 334 15.18 6.05 31.48
N SER A 335 15.18 4.77 31.13
CA SER A 335 14.85 3.62 31.97
C SER A 335 15.73 3.52 33.22
N HIS A 336 15.14 3.48 34.41
CA HIS A 336 15.71 2.77 35.56
C HIS A 336 14.62 2.13 36.44
N THR A 337 14.96 0.98 36.97
CA THR A 337 14.15 0.00 37.71
C THR A 337 14.06 0.28 39.22
N VAL A 338 13.13 -0.45 39.88
CA VAL A 338 12.98 -0.81 41.31
C VAL A 338 12.32 0.20 42.28
N GLY A 339 11.33 -0.28 43.06
CA GLY A 339 10.79 0.43 44.22
C GLY A 339 9.38 0.05 44.64
N PHE A 340 9.26 -1.01 45.45
CA PHE A 340 8.05 -1.48 46.13
C PHE A 340 7.80 -0.62 47.40
N THR A 341 6.59 -0.11 47.64
CA THR A 341 5.89 0.05 48.96
C THR A 341 4.63 0.97 48.88
N PRO A 342 3.46 0.56 49.40
CA PRO A 342 2.36 1.45 49.87
C PRO A 342 2.52 1.72 51.40
N PRO A 343 1.65 2.42 52.19
CA PRO A 343 0.29 2.94 51.95
C PRO A 343 0.01 4.36 52.56
N SER A 344 -1.25 4.84 52.49
CA SER A 344 -1.84 5.71 53.53
C SER A 344 -3.35 5.53 53.60
N THR A 345 -3.78 4.76 54.59
CA THR A 345 -5.15 4.69 55.12
C THR A 345 -5.27 5.65 56.30
N LEU A 346 -6.23 6.59 56.28
CA LEU A 346 -7.12 7.00 57.37
C LEU A 346 -7.67 8.40 57.04
N THR A 347 -8.99 8.55 56.94
CA THR A 347 -9.73 9.49 57.79
C THR A 347 -11.19 9.04 57.84
N ARG A 348 -11.53 8.51 59.01
CA ARG A 348 -12.85 8.18 59.50
C ARG A 348 -13.26 9.32 60.43
N ALA A 349 -14.38 9.98 60.17
CA ALA A 349 -15.41 10.38 61.16
C ALA A 349 -16.27 11.53 60.62
N GLY A 350 -17.59 11.39 60.77
CA GLY A 350 -18.57 12.43 60.48
C GLY A 350 -19.96 11.87 60.21
N MET A 351 -20.52 11.10 61.15
CA MET A 351 -21.96 10.80 61.15
C MET A 351 -22.71 11.99 61.76
N SER A 352 -23.70 12.54 61.04
CA SER A 352 -24.82 13.26 61.66
C SER A 352 -26.10 13.13 60.83
N TYR A 353 -26.95 12.20 61.28
CA TYR A 353 -28.38 12.33 61.57
C TYR A 353 -29.33 13.12 60.62
N TYR A 354 -30.36 12.39 60.16
CA TYR A 354 -31.74 12.76 59.78
C TYR A 354 -32.01 14.01 58.92
N ASN A 355 -32.55 13.83 57.71
CA ASN A 355 -33.97 14.06 57.37
C ASN A 355 -34.26 13.78 55.88
N THR A 356 -35.34 13.05 55.57
CA THR A 356 -35.84 12.77 54.21
C THR A 356 -36.94 13.79 53.83
N PRO A 357 -37.50 13.83 52.59
CA PRO A 357 -37.61 15.07 51.82
C PRO A 357 -39.04 15.62 51.71
N GLY A 358 -39.19 16.94 51.74
CA GLY A 358 -40.45 17.63 51.49
C GLY A 358 -40.65 17.93 50.00
N LEU A 359 -41.77 17.47 49.44
CA LEU A 359 -42.34 17.93 48.18
C LEU A 359 -42.56 19.45 48.21
N HIS A 360 -42.22 20.14 47.12
CA HIS A 360 -42.90 21.38 46.76
C HIS A 360 -43.13 21.44 45.24
N VAL A 361 -44.41 21.37 44.88
CA VAL A 361 -44.97 21.64 43.55
C VAL A 361 -44.91 23.15 43.32
N HIS A 362 -44.32 23.59 42.21
CA HIS A 362 -44.59 24.95 41.70
C HIS A 362 -44.87 24.91 40.21
N VAL A 363 -46.07 25.38 39.89
CA VAL A 363 -46.62 25.71 38.57
C VAL A 363 -46.02 27.05 38.12
N GLY A 364 -45.71 27.19 36.83
CA GLY A 364 -45.61 28.52 36.20
C GLY A 364 -44.50 28.75 35.16
N ALA A 365 -44.90 28.59 33.89
CA ALA A 365 -44.57 29.43 32.71
C ALA A 365 -43.14 29.57 32.14
N SER A 366 -43.07 29.14 30.86
CA SER A 366 -42.31 29.70 29.71
C SER A 366 -40.77 29.67 29.71
N HIS A 367 -40.18 28.81 28.89
CA HIS A 367 -39.57 29.19 27.60
C HIS A 367 -39.20 27.95 26.76
N SER A 368 -39.31 28.12 25.46
CA SER A 368 -39.28 27.17 24.34
C SER A 368 -37.89 26.60 24.02
N ILE A 369 -37.72 25.27 23.93
CA ILE A 369 -36.73 24.62 23.05
C ILE A 369 -37.30 23.30 22.51
N ALA A 370 -37.16 23.13 21.20
CA ALA A 370 -37.74 22.09 20.36
C ALA A 370 -37.20 20.67 20.62
N ARG A 371 -38.09 19.70 20.43
CA ARG A 371 -37.79 18.26 20.28
C ARG A 371 -37.44 17.98 18.81
N PRO A 372 -36.60 16.97 18.53
CA PRO A 372 -37.12 15.88 17.72
C PRO A 372 -36.69 14.48 18.20
N SER A 373 -37.53 13.49 17.89
CA SER A 373 -37.22 12.04 17.94
C SER A 373 -37.39 11.45 16.51
N PRO A 374 -37.20 10.14 16.29
CA PRO A 374 -36.01 9.55 15.69
C PRO A 374 -36.27 9.00 14.26
N ARG A 375 -35.24 8.92 13.40
CA ARG A 375 -35.35 8.23 12.10
C ARG A 375 -34.22 7.23 11.85
N ARG A 376 -34.65 5.96 11.81
CA ARG A 376 -34.27 4.81 10.96
C ARG A 376 -33.08 4.94 9.99
N SER A 377 -32.16 3.98 10.16
CA SER A 377 -31.49 3.10 9.17
C SER A 377 -31.08 3.65 7.80
N ASN A 378 -29.80 3.51 7.45
CA ASN A 378 -29.36 3.14 6.11
C ASN A 378 -28.02 2.39 6.13
N SER A 379 -28.00 1.26 5.42
CA SER A 379 -26.88 0.35 5.14
C SER A 379 -25.90 0.97 4.12
N PRO A 380 -24.58 0.68 4.15
CA PRO A 380 -23.67 1.05 3.08
C PRO A 380 -23.46 -0.14 2.14
N ASP A 381 -24.36 -0.31 1.19
CA ASP A 381 -24.11 -1.18 0.03
C ASP A 381 -24.29 -0.34 -1.23
N LYS A 382 -23.16 0.06 -1.82
CA LYS A 382 -22.98 0.60 -3.18
C LYS A 382 -21.52 0.95 -3.40
N PHE A 383 -20.74 -0.07 -3.72
CA PHE A 383 -19.53 0.06 -4.54
C PHE A 383 -19.91 0.75 -5.86
N LYS A 384 -19.41 1.96 -6.11
CA LYS A 384 -19.42 2.55 -7.46
C LYS A 384 -18.08 2.24 -8.12
N ARG A 385 -18.11 1.33 -9.10
CA ARG A 385 -17.00 1.06 -10.02
C ARG A 385 -16.67 2.34 -10.82
N PRO A 386 -15.40 2.76 -10.94
CA PRO A 386 -15.03 3.85 -11.84
C PRO A 386 -15.21 3.42 -13.30
N THR A 387 -15.82 4.28 -14.11
CA THR A 387 -15.85 4.15 -15.59
C THR A 387 -14.46 4.40 -16.16
N PRO A 388 -13.99 3.61 -17.16
CA PRO A 388 -12.73 3.87 -17.84
C PRO A 388 -12.82 5.14 -18.73
N PRO A 389 -11.71 5.84 -18.98
CA PRO A 389 -11.68 7.01 -19.86
C PRO A 389 -11.93 6.60 -21.33
N PRO A 390 -12.48 7.50 -22.17
CA PRO A 390 -12.77 7.18 -23.56
C PRO A 390 -11.46 7.07 -24.37
N SER A 391 -11.33 5.99 -25.16
CA SER A 391 -10.28 5.87 -26.17
C SER A 391 -10.52 6.85 -27.33
N PRO A 392 -9.46 7.40 -27.95
CA PRO A 392 -9.60 8.45 -28.96
C PRO A 392 -9.84 7.83 -30.34
N ASN A 393 -11.06 7.35 -30.62
CA ASN A 393 -11.47 7.15 -32.02
C ASN A 393 -12.97 6.85 -32.19
N THR A 394 -13.84 7.87 -32.18
CA THR A 394 -15.04 7.94 -33.05
C THR A 394 -15.65 9.34 -32.99
N GLN A 395 -15.60 10.10 -34.08
CA GLN A 395 -16.49 11.26 -34.29
C GLN A 395 -17.62 10.86 -35.25
N PRO A 396 -18.90 11.19 -34.96
CA PRO A 396 -19.93 11.27 -35.99
C PRO A 396 -19.89 12.67 -36.64
N GLY A 397 -19.86 12.69 -37.97
CA GLY A 397 -19.50 13.85 -38.77
C GLY A 397 -20.50 14.99 -38.86
N VAL A 398 -19.95 16.15 -39.23
CA VAL A 398 -20.63 17.29 -39.86
C VAL A 398 -19.78 17.69 -41.08
N HIS A 399 -20.45 18.06 -42.16
CA HIS A 399 -20.03 18.15 -43.58
C HIS A 399 -18.73 18.94 -43.93
N PRO A 400 -18.13 18.67 -45.11
CA PRO A 400 -16.78 19.13 -45.48
C PRO A 400 -16.75 20.54 -46.11
N PRO A 401 -15.65 21.31 -45.94
CA PRO A 401 -15.37 22.49 -46.74
C PRO A 401 -14.75 22.14 -48.13
N PRO A 402 -14.84 23.04 -49.12
CA PRO A 402 -14.48 22.77 -50.53
C PRO A 402 -12.96 22.65 -50.76
N PRO A 403 -12.52 21.99 -51.86
CA PRO A 403 -11.11 21.74 -52.12
C PRO A 403 -10.35 23.00 -52.60
N PRO A 404 -9.09 23.20 -52.18
CA PRO A 404 -8.20 24.21 -52.73
C PRO A 404 -7.64 23.80 -54.12
N PRO A 405 -7.27 24.77 -54.99
CA PRO A 405 -6.76 24.51 -56.34
C PRO A 405 -5.36 23.88 -56.34
N PRO A 406 -4.96 23.20 -57.44
CA PRO A 406 -3.70 22.46 -57.51
C PRO A 406 -2.51 23.41 -57.71
N SER A 407 -1.54 23.36 -56.79
CA SER A 407 -0.23 23.98 -57.01
C SER A 407 0.73 22.98 -57.64
N VAL A 408 0.97 23.24 -58.92
CA VAL A 408 1.97 22.67 -59.81
C VAL A 408 3.37 22.53 -59.17
N HIS A 409 3.93 21.33 -59.29
CA HIS A 409 5.37 21.11 -59.21
C HIS A 409 6.07 21.78 -60.41
N PRO A 410 7.19 22.49 -60.22
CA PRO A 410 8.15 22.68 -61.29
C PRO A 410 9.13 21.51 -61.31
N THR A 411 9.07 20.73 -62.38
CA THR A 411 10.15 19.86 -62.84
C THR A 411 11.32 20.70 -63.37
N SER A 412 12.53 20.29 -62.99
CA SER A 412 13.83 20.38 -63.69
C SER A 412 13.99 21.36 -64.85
N SER A 413 15.05 22.19 -64.80
CA SER A 413 16.03 22.32 -65.90
C SER A 413 17.32 23.03 -65.47
N GLN A 414 18.40 22.57 -66.09
CA GLN A 414 19.80 22.97 -66.00
C GLN A 414 20.06 24.48 -66.03
N ALA A 415 21.12 24.93 -65.34
CA ALA A 415 22.26 25.64 -65.94
C ALA A 415 23.29 26.04 -64.87
N THR A 416 24.52 25.54 -65.01
CA THR A 416 25.77 26.20 -64.58
C THR A 416 25.87 27.61 -65.22
N PRO A 417 26.63 28.60 -64.69
CA PRO A 417 28.06 28.43 -64.44
C PRO A 417 28.71 29.34 -63.34
N LEU A 418 30.04 29.16 -63.22
CA LEU A 418 31.07 30.09 -62.72
C LEU A 418 31.43 30.11 -61.21
N GLN A 419 32.62 29.56 -60.97
CA GLN A 419 33.59 29.90 -59.92
C GLN A 419 33.90 31.41 -59.90
N PRO A 420 34.40 31.97 -58.77
CA PRO A 420 35.85 31.97 -58.60
C PRO A 420 36.36 31.71 -57.16
N GLN A 421 37.64 31.35 -57.15
CA GLN A 421 38.58 31.17 -56.03
C GLN A 421 38.49 32.22 -54.90
N GLN A 422 38.86 31.79 -53.68
CA GLN A 422 39.85 32.44 -52.79
C GLN A 422 40.03 31.50 -51.57
N SER A 423 41.15 30.81 -51.39
CA SER A 423 42.50 31.25 -50.99
C SER A 423 42.75 31.02 -49.50
N LEU A 424 43.89 30.39 -49.26
CA LEU A 424 44.42 29.86 -48.00
C LEU A 424 44.70 30.92 -46.91
N GLN A 425 44.71 30.39 -45.67
CA GLN A 425 45.70 30.60 -44.58
C GLN A 425 45.67 31.90 -43.76
N PRO A 426 46.31 31.91 -42.56
CA PRO A 426 47.10 30.86 -41.88
C PRO A 426 46.32 29.97 -40.91
#